data_AF-A0A3R9E2N5-F1
#
_entry.id   AF-A0A3R9E2N5-F1
#
_cell.length_a   1.000
_cell.length_b   1.000
_cell.length_c   1.000
_cell.angle_alpha   90.00
_cell.angle_beta   90.00
_cell.angle_gamma   90.00
#
_symmetry.space_group_name_H-M   'P 1'
#
loop_
_entity.id
_entity.type
_entity.pdbx_description
1 polymer ?
#
loop_
_entity_poly.entity_id
_entity_poly.type
_entity_poly.pdbx_seq_one_letter_code
_entity_poly.pdbx_strand_id
1 'polypeptide(L)'
;MPGEHGRRTFLVGAGASVVPPAGLPLFFALRSYLIEQLNLPSEAVDGATQLAPETFMRALYEGGLPLELWLTRTLRQGHPNAVHTVLATALAFGDQVWTVNVDELIEAASPVALKVAAYDDEVPDADATLLKPHGTVSNGRYIFRSDQVVRPLPTGWAHRLVDDCAGRDVVVIGYAGLDVDLRLVLDDALAGANTITWFATTGDREGLVRRFPILDRDNTFHGEKSPDSLSPAFLDWADAEGLTGNVTPYQREAVTRRDDRQPVDLEGDTRLARAMLLERIGDRPGARAGLLEILLPRLTAQRQRLKAAAARLRTIELYGEAPWTKPFLTVARSKLAWILPSALRRRLDRVDVTLLSSSHGLHAEARACSEQRRPRGSPVICRERSRTRPKRPSWLARAETSTCSPTHCSNEPSPTCGREN
;
A
#
# COMPACT_ATOMS: atom_id res chain seq x y z
N MET A 1 -42.46 10.74 -5.36
CA MET A 1 -41.76 10.15 -4.20
C MET A 1 -40.77 9.15 -4.78
N PRO A 2 -39.45 9.35 -4.63
CA PRO A 2 -38.51 8.26 -4.90
C PRO A 2 -38.97 7.10 -4.01
N GLY A 3 -39.14 5.90 -4.58
CA GLY A 3 -39.42 4.71 -3.77
C GLY A 3 -38.31 4.54 -2.73
N GLU A 4 -38.60 3.85 -1.63
CA GLU A 4 -37.57 3.39 -0.69
C GLU A 4 -36.64 2.38 -1.38
N HIS A 5 -35.88 2.83 -2.37
CA HIS A 5 -34.72 2.10 -2.84
C HIS A 5 -33.76 2.03 -1.65
N GLY A 6 -33.38 0.81 -1.27
CA GLY A 6 -32.38 0.59 -0.25
C GLY A 6 -31.14 1.42 -0.55
N ARG A 7 -30.55 2.05 0.47
CA ARG A 7 -29.30 2.78 0.29
C ARG A 7 -28.20 1.81 -0.10
N ARG A 8 -27.43 2.15 -1.12
CA ARG A 8 -26.31 1.33 -1.62
C ARG A 8 -24.97 1.95 -1.28
N THR A 9 -23.95 1.10 -1.28
CA THR A 9 -22.54 1.50 -1.25
C THR A 9 -21.80 0.81 -2.38
N PHE A 10 -21.19 1.60 -3.26
CA PHE A 10 -20.41 1.11 -4.39
C PHE A 10 -18.94 1.06 -4.01
N LEU A 11 -18.29 -0.07 -4.32
CA LEU A 11 -16.84 -0.24 -4.21
C LEU A 11 -16.26 -0.39 -5.61
N VAL A 12 -15.46 0.57 -6.03
CA VAL A 12 -15.06 0.74 -7.42
C VAL A 12 -13.54 0.61 -7.54
N GLY A 13 -13.09 -0.25 -8.45
CA GLY A 13 -11.68 -0.41 -8.78
C GLY A 13 -11.32 0.03 -10.19
N ALA A 14 -10.04 -0.12 -10.52
CA ALA A 14 -9.46 0.37 -11.78
C ALA A 14 -10.12 -0.22 -13.02
N GLY A 15 -10.73 -1.40 -12.92
CA GLY A 15 -11.49 -2.02 -14.02
C GLY A 15 -12.65 -1.16 -14.53
N ALA A 16 -13.25 -0.31 -13.69
CA ALA A 16 -14.31 0.60 -14.09
C ALA A 16 -13.83 1.67 -15.11
N SER A 17 -12.53 1.99 -15.09
CA SER A 17 -11.92 3.00 -15.95
C SER A 17 -11.32 2.43 -17.25
N VAL A 18 -11.34 1.11 -17.45
CA VAL A 18 -10.72 0.46 -18.63
C VAL A 18 -11.57 0.64 -19.88
N VAL A 19 -12.89 0.55 -19.77
CA VAL A 19 -13.74 0.56 -20.97
C VAL A 19 -13.85 1.95 -21.59
N PRO A 20 -13.95 2.05 -22.93
CA PRO A 20 -14.07 3.33 -23.61
C PRO A 20 -15.36 4.07 -23.21
N PRO A 21 -15.37 5.41 -23.29
CA PRO A 21 -14.28 6.31 -23.67
C PRO A 21 -13.25 6.61 -22.56
N ALA A 22 -13.30 5.94 -21.40
CA ALA A 22 -12.28 6.13 -20.37
C ALA A 22 -10.94 5.59 -20.83
N GLY A 23 -10.90 4.31 -21.25
CA GLY A 23 -9.74 3.70 -21.89
C GLY A 23 -8.47 3.74 -21.02
N LEU A 24 -8.60 3.86 -19.70
CA LEU A 24 -7.44 4.06 -18.83
C LEU A 24 -6.70 2.74 -18.61
N PRO A 25 -5.35 2.75 -18.69
CA PRO A 25 -4.55 1.53 -18.55
C PRO A 25 -4.58 1.01 -17.10
N LEU A 26 -4.76 -0.31 -16.96
CA LEU A 26 -4.51 -1.01 -15.69
C LEU A 26 -3.02 -1.02 -15.36
N PHE A 27 -2.69 -1.31 -14.09
CA PHE A 27 -1.31 -1.36 -13.63
C PHE A 27 -0.42 -2.32 -14.44
N PHE A 28 -0.96 -3.45 -14.91
CA PHE A 28 -0.21 -4.37 -15.76
C PHE A 28 0.26 -3.71 -17.06
N ALA A 29 -0.63 -2.97 -17.74
CA ALA A 29 -0.27 -2.23 -18.95
C ALA A 29 0.73 -1.10 -18.66
N LEU A 30 0.51 -0.35 -17.57
CA LEU A 30 1.46 0.67 -17.10
C LEU A 30 2.86 0.08 -16.83
N ARG A 31 2.92 -1.09 -16.18
CA ARG A 31 4.16 -1.79 -15.86
C ARG A 31 4.90 -2.23 -17.12
N SER A 32 4.20 -2.85 -18.07
CA SER A 32 4.79 -3.29 -19.34
C SER A 32 5.39 -2.11 -20.10
N TYR A 33 4.64 -1.00 -20.17
CA TYR A 33 5.12 0.24 -20.77
C TYR A 33 6.37 0.79 -20.07
N LEU A 34 6.38 0.85 -18.73
CA LEU A 34 7.54 1.31 -17.97
C LEU A 34 8.75 0.39 -18.15
N ILE A 35 8.56 -0.93 -18.20
CA ILE A 35 9.64 -1.90 -18.46
C ILE A 35 10.30 -1.63 -19.82
N GLU A 36 9.50 -1.37 -20.85
CA GLU A 36 9.99 -1.00 -22.19
C GLU A 36 10.80 0.30 -22.16
N GLN A 37 10.26 1.35 -21.53
CA GLN A 37 10.93 2.66 -21.39
C GLN A 37 12.24 2.59 -20.60
N LEU A 38 12.35 1.66 -19.64
CA LEU A 38 13.58 1.43 -18.88
C LEU A 38 14.64 0.65 -19.67
N ASN A 39 14.28 0.05 -20.81
CA ASN A 39 15.14 -0.79 -21.64
C ASN A 39 15.84 -1.88 -20.80
N LEU A 40 15.05 -2.65 -20.04
CA LEU A 40 15.57 -3.73 -19.22
C LEU A 40 16.10 -4.88 -20.11
N PRO A 41 17.20 -5.56 -19.70
CA PRO A 41 17.62 -6.80 -20.33
C PRO A 41 16.49 -7.85 -20.31
N SER A 42 16.41 -8.72 -21.32
CA SER A 42 15.31 -9.68 -21.42
C SER A 42 15.23 -10.62 -20.21
N GLU A 43 16.37 -11.02 -19.66
CA GLU A 43 16.48 -11.83 -18.44
C GLU A 43 15.94 -11.14 -17.17
N ALA A 44 15.82 -9.81 -17.18
CA ALA A 44 15.32 -9.02 -16.06
C ALA A 44 13.82 -8.72 -16.14
N VAL A 45 13.21 -8.87 -17.32
CA VAL A 45 11.79 -8.54 -17.56
C VAL A 45 10.86 -9.40 -16.71
N ASP A 46 11.11 -10.70 -16.63
CA ASP A 46 10.28 -11.63 -15.84
C ASP A 46 10.33 -11.28 -14.34
N GLY A 47 11.53 -11.02 -13.82
CA GLY A 47 11.71 -10.61 -12.43
C GLY A 47 10.99 -9.29 -12.12
N ALA A 48 11.05 -8.32 -13.02
CA ALA A 48 10.35 -7.04 -12.87
C ALA A 48 8.83 -7.21 -12.94
N THR A 49 8.35 -8.09 -13.81
CA THR A 49 6.93 -8.43 -13.97
C THR A 49 6.37 -9.17 -12.77
N GLN A 50 7.19 -9.88 -12.00
CA GLN A 50 6.78 -10.59 -10.78
C GLN A 50 6.78 -9.71 -9.52
N LEU A 51 7.39 -8.52 -9.56
CA LEU A 51 7.37 -7.63 -8.40
C LEU A 51 5.94 -7.19 -8.04
N ALA A 52 5.68 -7.04 -6.74
CA ALA A 52 4.48 -6.37 -6.28
C ALA A 52 4.42 -4.94 -6.86
N PRO A 53 3.24 -4.44 -7.30
CA PRO A 53 3.10 -3.11 -7.89
C PRO A 53 3.81 -2.00 -7.13
N GLU A 54 3.69 -2.02 -5.81
CA GLU A 54 4.16 -0.98 -4.91
C GLU A 54 5.67 -1.05 -4.68
N THR A 55 6.26 -2.24 -4.86
CA THR A 55 7.72 -2.44 -4.85
C THR A 55 8.32 -1.95 -6.16
N PHE A 56 7.67 -2.25 -7.28
CA PHE A 56 8.07 -1.78 -8.60
C PHE A 56 8.07 -0.24 -8.66
N MET A 57 6.93 0.39 -8.33
CA MET A 57 6.80 1.85 -8.35
C MET A 57 7.77 2.55 -7.39
N ARG A 58 8.03 1.95 -6.22
CA ARG A 58 9.03 2.48 -5.28
C ARG A 58 10.43 2.48 -5.89
N ALA A 59 10.83 1.43 -6.59
CA ALA A 59 12.16 1.37 -7.21
C ALA A 59 12.35 2.51 -8.23
N LEU A 60 11.31 2.77 -9.02
CA LEU A 60 11.30 3.86 -10.00
C LEU A 60 11.34 5.24 -9.34
N TYR A 61 10.60 5.42 -8.25
CA TYR A 61 10.59 6.66 -7.47
C TYR A 61 11.94 6.93 -6.79
N GLU A 62 12.52 5.92 -6.14
CA GLU A 62 13.89 5.97 -5.57
C GLU A 62 14.94 6.23 -6.67
N GLY A 63 14.64 5.82 -7.90
CA GLY A 63 15.38 6.12 -9.11
C GLY A 63 15.32 7.58 -9.58
N GLY A 64 14.45 8.40 -8.98
CA GLY A 64 14.30 9.82 -9.29
C GLY A 64 13.44 10.11 -10.52
N LEU A 65 12.60 9.16 -10.94
CA LEU A 65 11.60 9.39 -11.99
C LEU A 65 10.41 10.18 -11.43
N PRO A 66 9.83 11.13 -12.20
CA PRO A 66 8.71 11.96 -11.78
C PRO A 66 7.37 11.21 -11.89
N LEU A 67 7.24 10.08 -11.20
CA LEU A 67 6.11 9.15 -11.38
C LEU A 67 4.75 9.77 -11.11
N GLU A 68 4.63 10.63 -10.09
CA GLU A 68 3.39 11.30 -9.77
C GLU A 68 2.90 12.18 -10.93
N LEU A 69 3.80 12.96 -11.53
CA LEU A 69 3.49 13.80 -12.69
C LEU A 69 3.15 12.95 -13.92
N TRP A 70 3.90 11.86 -14.13
CA TRP A 70 3.65 10.92 -15.23
C TRP A 70 2.29 10.22 -15.10
N LEU A 71 1.93 9.73 -13.91
CA LEU A 71 0.62 9.16 -13.60
C LEU A 71 -0.48 10.22 -13.77
N THR A 72 -0.27 11.44 -13.26
CA THR A 72 -1.21 12.57 -13.44
C THR A 72 -1.55 12.74 -14.92
N ARG A 73 -0.53 12.84 -15.78
CA ARG A 73 -0.72 13.08 -17.21
C ARG A 73 -1.38 11.90 -17.91
N THR A 74 -0.99 10.68 -17.56
CA THR A 74 -1.56 9.45 -18.14
C THR A 74 -3.04 9.33 -17.80
N LEU A 75 -3.41 9.48 -16.53
CA LEU A 75 -4.78 9.28 -16.07
C LEU A 75 -5.73 10.44 -16.44
N ARG A 76 -5.21 11.65 -16.67
CA ARG A 76 -6.01 12.80 -17.17
C ARG A 76 -6.49 12.64 -18.60
N GLN A 77 -5.95 11.70 -19.38
CA GLN A 77 -6.40 11.53 -20.76
C GLN A 77 -7.82 10.98 -20.84
N GLY A 78 -8.26 10.23 -19.82
CA GLY A 78 -9.55 9.57 -19.70
C GLY A 78 -10.77 10.48 -19.92
N HIS A 79 -11.86 9.93 -20.44
CA HIS A 79 -13.17 10.58 -20.45
C HIS A 79 -14.21 9.68 -19.78
N PRO A 80 -15.26 10.23 -19.13
CA PRO A 80 -16.23 9.39 -18.44
C PRO A 80 -16.96 8.41 -19.37
N ASN A 81 -16.95 7.14 -18.96
CA ASN A 81 -17.71 6.07 -19.62
C ASN A 81 -19.07 5.80 -18.94
N ALA A 82 -19.82 4.82 -19.45
CA ALA A 82 -21.13 4.46 -18.94
C ALA A 82 -21.12 4.13 -17.43
N VAL A 83 -20.09 3.44 -16.93
CA VAL A 83 -19.96 3.08 -15.52
C VAL A 83 -19.86 4.32 -14.65
N HIS A 84 -19.04 5.31 -15.05
CA HIS A 84 -18.92 6.58 -14.34
C HIS A 84 -20.24 7.35 -14.29
N THR A 85 -21.00 7.37 -15.40
CA THR A 85 -22.32 7.99 -15.45
C THR A 85 -23.33 7.32 -14.50
N VAL A 86 -23.31 5.98 -14.41
CA VAL A 86 -24.13 5.23 -13.44
C VAL A 86 -23.74 5.60 -12.01
N LEU A 87 -22.44 5.63 -11.70
CA LEU A 87 -21.96 5.97 -10.35
C LEU A 87 -22.30 7.41 -9.96
N ALA A 88 -22.18 8.36 -10.89
CA ALA A 88 -22.60 9.74 -10.66
C ALA A 88 -24.12 9.86 -10.42
N THR A 89 -24.92 9.06 -11.13
CA THR A 89 -26.38 9.00 -10.92
C THR A 89 -26.72 8.39 -9.56
N ALA A 90 -26.02 7.32 -9.15
CA ALA A 90 -26.18 6.72 -7.82
C ALA A 90 -25.87 7.72 -6.70
N LEU A 91 -24.77 8.48 -6.82
CA LEU A 91 -24.43 9.55 -5.88
C LEU A 91 -25.53 10.62 -5.79
N ALA A 92 -26.17 10.97 -6.91
CA ALA A 92 -27.29 11.91 -6.93
C ALA A 92 -28.55 11.36 -6.23
N PHE A 93 -28.68 10.04 -6.10
CA PHE A 93 -29.73 9.38 -5.31
C PHE A 93 -29.36 9.17 -3.82
N GLY A 94 -28.18 9.64 -3.39
CA GLY A 94 -27.73 9.55 -2.00
C GLY A 94 -26.98 8.27 -1.64
N ASP A 95 -26.61 7.47 -2.65
CA ASP A 95 -25.71 6.33 -2.46
C ASP A 95 -24.29 6.82 -2.09
N GLN A 96 -23.46 5.90 -1.57
CA GLN A 96 -22.04 6.16 -1.31
C GLN A 96 -21.19 5.48 -2.36
N VAL A 97 -20.09 6.11 -2.76
CA VAL A 97 -19.11 5.51 -3.67
C VAL A 97 -17.73 5.58 -3.05
N TRP A 98 -17.12 4.43 -2.86
CA TRP A 98 -15.71 4.29 -2.53
C TRP A 98 -14.95 3.84 -3.77
N THR A 99 -13.85 4.51 -4.09
CA THR A 99 -13.03 4.13 -5.23
C THR A 99 -11.55 4.20 -4.91
N VAL A 100 -10.81 3.16 -5.31
CA VAL A 100 -9.33 3.20 -5.33
C VAL A 100 -8.78 3.92 -6.55
N ASN A 101 -9.66 4.32 -7.48
CA ASN A 101 -9.27 5.07 -8.65
C ASN A 101 -8.90 6.49 -8.25
N VAL A 102 -7.76 6.95 -8.78
CA VAL A 102 -7.26 8.30 -8.55
C VAL A 102 -7.62 9.26 -9.69
N ASP A 103 -8.13 8.73 -10.81
CA ASP A 103 -8.74 9.52 -11.87
C ASP A 103 -10.01 10.23 -11.39
N GLU A 104 -10.46 11.26 -12.10
CA GLU A 104 -11.59 12.12 -11.69
C GLU A 104 -12.81 11.92 -12.61
N LEU A 105 -12.97 10.70 -13.15
CA LEU A 105 -13.98 10.43 -14.17
C LEU A 105 -15.40 10.33 -13.60
N ILE A 106 -15.56 9.94 -12.32
CA ILE A 106 -16.88 9.95 -11.65
C ILE A 106 -17.31 11.41 -11.43
N GLU A 107 -16.38 12.24 -10.97
CA GLU A 107 -16.57 13.67 -10.76
C GLU A 107 -16.94 14.38 -12.07
N ALA A 108 -16.20 14.08 -13.14
CA ALA A 108 -16.47 14.65 -14.46
C ALA A 108 -17.78 14.14 -15.11
N ALA A 109 -18.28 12.97 -14.71
CA ALA A 109 -19.58 12.45 -15.17
C ALA A 109 -20.77 13.12 -14.48
N SER A 110 -20.55 13.72 -13.30
CA SER A 110 -21.62 14.26 -12.48
C SER A 110 -22.10 15.62 -13.00
N PRO A 111 -23.42 15.83 -13.17
CA PRO A 111 -23.97 17.14 -13.53
C PRO A 111 -23.92 18.14 -12.35
N VAL A 112 -23.66 17.66 -11.13
CA VAL A 112 -23.59 18.47 -9.91
C VAL A 112 -22.24 18.29 -9.21
N ALA A 113 -21.82 19.33 -8.48
CA ALA A 113 -20.61 19.24 -7.67
C ALA A 113 -20.78 18.16 -6.58
N LEU A 114 -19.87 17.18 -6.59
CA LEU A 114 -19.83 16.11 -5.60
C LEU A 114 -19.05 16.54 -4.36
N LYS A 115 -19.46 16.07 -3.19
CA LYS A 115 -18.65 16.17 -1.97
C LYS A 115 -17.65 15.01 -1.97
N VAL A 116 -16.40 15.32 -2.28
CA VAL A 116 -15.33 14.32 -2.41
C VAL A 116 -14.41 14.38 -1.19
N ALA A 117 -14.22 13.25 -0.53
CA ALA A 117 -13.12 13.06 0.40
C ALA A 117 -12.01 12.31 -0.34
N ALA A 118 -10.85 12.94 -0.49
CA ALA A 118 -9.66 12.33 -1.07
C ALA A 118 -8.52 12.40 -0.07
N TYR A 119 -7.69 11.37 -0.02
CA TYR A 119 -6.67 11.19 1.00
C TYR A 119 -5.73 12.41 1.22
N ASP A 120 -5.76 12.90 2.46
CA ASP A 120 -4.76 13.71 3.20
C ASP A 120 -5.11 13.65 4.71
N ASP A 121 -6.41 13.65 5.02
CA ASP A 121 -6.92 13.71 6.40
C ASP A 121 -6.92 12.36 7.15
N GLU A 122 -6.73 12.41 8.48
CA GLU A 122 -6.90 11.24 9.37
C GLU A 122 -8.34 10.70 9.36
N VAL A 123 -9.33 11.56 9.06
CA VAL A 123 -10.77 11.25 9.04
C VAL A 123 -11.40 11.90 7.79
N PRO A 124 -12.12 11.14 6.95
CA PRO A 124 -12.83 11.71 5.81
C PRO A 124 -13.97 12.63 6.27
N ASP A 125 -14.30 13.65 5.48
CA ASP A 125 -15.45 14.53 5.73
C ASP A 125 -16.74 13.70 5.88
N ALA A 126 -17.49 13.96 6.95
CA ALA A 126 -18.72 13.25 7.27
C ALA A 126 -19.78 13.39 6.16
N ASP A 127 -19.78 14.50 5.44
CA ASP A 127 -20.72 14.77 4.37
C ASP A 127 -20.26 14.27 3.00
N ALA A 128 -19.03 13.77 2.87
CA ALA A 128 -18.54 13.25 1.60
C ALA A 128 -19.34 12.03 1.17
N THR A 129 -19.62 11.93 -0.13
CA THR A 129 -20.34 10.81 -0.75
C THR A 129 -19.47 10.04 -1.74
N LEU A 130 -18.42 10.67 -2.28
CA LEU A 130 -17.37 10.03 -3.06
C LEU A 130 -16.06 9.99 -2.26
N LEU A 131 -15.58 8.79 -1.95
CA LEU A 131 -14.49 8.51 -1.02
C LEU A 131 -13.32 7.86 -1.77
N LYS A 132 -12.15 8.51 -1.73
CA LYS A 132 -10.97 8.17 -2.54
C LYS A 132 -9.73 7.98 -1.64
N PRO A 133 -9.59 6.82 -0.97
CA PRO A 133 -8.51 6.57 -0.02
C PRO A 133 -7.11 6.60 -0.65
N HIS A 134 -6.98 6.50 -1.97
CA HIS A 134 -5.67 6.54 -2.66
C HIS A 134 -5.31 7.90 -3.26
N GLY A 135 -6.12 8.92 -2.99
CA GLY A 135 -5.90 10.29 -3.44
C GLY A 135 -6.58 10.60 -4.78
N THR A 136 -6.14 11.67 -5.43
CA THR A 136 -6.73 12.12 -6.69
C THR A 136 -5.73 12.87 -7.57
N VAL A 137 -6.01 12.87 -8.87
CA VAL A 137 -5.20 13.49 -9.92
C VAL A 137 -5.11 15.02 -9.80
N SER A 138 -6.14 15.73 -9.32
CA SER A 138 -6.04 17.18 -9.08
C SER A 138 -5.11 17.54 -7.92
N ASN A 139 -5.08 16.72 -6.88
CA ASN A 139 -4.21 16.91 -5.71
C ASN A 139 -2.76 16.50 -5.97
N GLY A 140 -2.49 15.72 -7.03
CA GLY A 140 -1.16 15.22 -7.37
C GLY A 140 -0.54 14.33 -6.28
N ARG A 141 -1.38 13.78 -5.39
CA ARG A 141 -0.98 12.92 -4.29
C ARG A 141 -1.62 11.56 -4.47
N TYR A 142 -0.79 10.54 -4.30
CA TYR A 142 -1.17 9.17 -4.57
C TYR A 142 -0.60 8.21 -3.52
N ILE A 143 -1.35 7.14 -3.27
CA ILE A 143 -0.91 5.97 -2.52
C ILE A 143 -0.64 4.85 -3.52
N PHE A 144 0.62 4.68 -3.95
CA PHE A 144 1.01 3.57 -4.84
C PHE A 144 2.37 2.94 -4.51
N ARG A 145 3.08 3.46 -3.50
CA ARG A 145 4.40 2.95 -3.10
C ARG A 145 4.29 2.07 -1.86
N SER A 146 5.21 1.13 -1.73
CA SER A 146 5.15 0.12 -0.65
C SER A 146 5.20 0.72 0.75
N ASP A 147 5.88 1.86 0.96
CA ASP A 147 5.90 2.55 2.24
C ASP A 147 4.60 3.30 2.57
N GLN A 148 3.71 3.45 1.58
CA GLN A 148 2.39 4.04 1.71
C GLN A 148 1.32 2.93 1.86
N VAL A 149 1.28 1.95 0.95
CA VAL A 149 0.24 0.89 0.89
C VAL A 149 0.35 -0.15 2.02
N VAL A 150 1.55 -0.38 2.57
CA VAL A 150 1.70 -1.33 3.71
C VAL A 150 1.18 -0.72 5.01
N ARG A 151 0.90 0.58 5.04
CA ARG A 151 0.25 1.19 6.20
C ARG A 151 -1.23 0.83 6.17
N PRO A 152 -1.82 0.45 7.32
CA PRO A 152 -3.25 0.27 7.38
C PRO A 152 -3.95 1.60 7.04
N LEU A 153 -5.16 1.49 6.50
CA LEU A 153 -6.04 2.63 6.31
C LEU A 153 -6.19 3.40 7.64
N PRO A 154 -6.13 4.75 7.67
CA PRO A 154 -6.28 5.50 8.91
C PRO A 154 -7.59 5.15 9.62
N THR A 155 -7.60 5.16 10.95
CA THR A 155 -8.73 4.67 11.75
C THR A 155 -10.06 5.35 11.40
N GLY A 156 -10.06 6.66 11.13
CA GLY A 156 -11.27 7.38 10.70
C GLY A 156 -11.83 6.89 9.38
N TRP A 157 -10.97 6.65 8.40
CA TRP A 157 -11.33 6.05 7.11
C TRP A 157 -11.81 4.61 7.26
N ALA A 158 -11.14 3.81 8.10
CA ALA A 158 -11.54 2.42 8.34
C ALA A 158 -12.93 2.31 8.97
N HIS A 159 -13.21 3.10 10.02
CA HIS A 159 -14.54 3.16 10.62
C HIS A 159 -15.59 3.65 9.62
N ARG A 160 -15.27 4.68 8.84
CA ARG A 160 -16.19 5.20 7.83
C ARG A 160 -16.55 4.16 6.77
N LEU A 161 -15.60 3.33 6.33
CA LEU A 161 -15.89 2.24 5.38
C LEU A 161 -16.86 1.21 5.97
N VAL A 162 -16.65 0.82 7.23
CA VAL A 162 -17.55 -0.12 7.93
C VAL A 162 -18.94 0.48 8.08
N ASP A 163 -19.04 1.73 8.51
CA ASP A 163 -20.32 2.43 8.72
C ASP A 163 -21.09 2.62 7.39
N ASP A 164 -20.38 2.92 6.30
CA ASP A 164 -21.00 3.08 4.98
C ASP A 164 -21.50 1.75 4.40
N CYS A 165 -20.91 0.61 4.76
CA CYS A 165 -21.38 -0.70 4.34
C CYS A 165 -22.48 -1.28 5.26
N ALA A 166 -22.50 -0.90 6.54
CA ALA A 166 -23.40 -1.46 7.53
C ALA A 166 -24.88 -1.28 7.16
N GLY A 167 -25.61 -2.39 7.06
CA GLY A 167 -27.05 -2.41 6.76
C GLY A 167 -27.41 -1.91 5.36
N ARG A 168 -26.45 -1.89 4.42
CA ARG A 168 -26.63 -1.45 3.03
C ARG A 168 -26.38 -2.57 2.04
N ASP A 169 -26.89 -2.38 0.82
CA ASP A 169 -26.51 -3.24 -0.31
C ASP A 169 -25.17 -2.77 -0.87
N VAL A 170 -24.19 -3.67 -0.91
CA VAL A 170 -22.84 -3.37 -1.40
C VAL A 170 -22.66 -3.89 -2.81
N VAL A 171 -22.21 -3.01 -3.71
CA VAL A 171 -22.03 -3.31 -5.13
C VAL A 171 -20.57 -3.11 -5.50
N VAL A 172 -19.89 -4.15 -5.98
CA VAL A 172 -18.45 -4.12 -6.27
C VAL A 172 -18.20 -4.27 -7.75
N ILE A 173 -17.48 -3.31 -8.35
CA ILE A 173 -17.15 -3.32 -9.78
C ILE A 173 -15.70 -2.94 -10.06
N GLY A 174 -15.06 -3.69 -10.95
CA GLY A 174 -13.71 -3.38 -11.43
C GLY A 174 -12.63 -3.50 -10.37
N TYR A 175 -12.96 -4.11 -9.23
CA TYR A 175 -12.08 -4.23 -8.06
C TYR A 175 -11.59 -5.67 -7.89
N ALA A 176 -10.27 -5.85 -7.85
CA ALA A 176 -9.64 -7.16 -7.74
C ALA A 176 -9.43 -7.63 -6.28
N GLY A 177 -9.57 -6.72 -5.30
CA GLY A 177 -9.32 -7.02 -3.89
C GLY A 177 -7.84 -7.17 -3.54
N LEU A 178 -6.95 -6.49 -4.26
CA LEU A 178 -5.50 -6.65 -4.09
C LEU A 178 -4.86 -5.54 -3.24
N ASP A 179 -5.57 -4.42 -3.01
CA ASP A 179 -5.08 -3.32 -2.19
C ASP A 179 -5.00 -3.75 -0.72
N VAL A 180 -3.78 -3.90 -0.23
CA VAL A 180 -3.52 -4.51 1.09
C VAL A 180 -4.09 -3.66 2.22
N ASP A 181 -4.08 -2.34 2.08
CA ASP A 181 -4.58 -1.36 3.03
C ASP A 181 -6.11 -1.42 3.18
N LEU A 182 -6.85 -1.53 2.08
CA LEU A 182 -8.31 -1.68 2.10
C LEU A 182 -8.73 -3.09 2.48
N ARG A 183 -8.06 -4.12 1.94
CA ARG A 183 -8.47 -5.52 2.08
C ARG A 183 -8.69 -5.96 3.52
N LEU A 184 -7.87 -5.47 4.45
CA LEU A 184 -7.97 -5.82 5.88
C LEU A 184 -9.26 -5.32 6.53
N VAL A 185 -9.73 -4.12 6.15
CA VAL A 185 -10.93 -3.50 6.70
C VAL A 185 -12.17 -3.92 5.90
N LEU A 186 -11.98 -4.21 4.61
CA LEU A 186 -13.07 -4.49 3.71
C LEU A 186 -13.82 -5.79 4.05
N ASP A 187 -13.14 -6.82 4.55
CA ASP A 187 -13.81 -8.06 4.99
C ASP A 187 -14.79 -7.78 6.14
N ASP A 188 -14.38 -6.96 7.12
CA ASP A 188 -15.25 -6.51 8.23
C ASP A 188 -16.41 -5.64 7.73
N ALA A 189 -16.14 -4.72 6.81
CA ALA A 189 -17.17 -3.85 6.23
C ALA A 189 -18.22 -4.65 5.45
N LEU A 190 -17.78 -5.61 4.63
CA LEU A 190 -18.66 -6.51 3.87
C LEU A 190 -19.48 -7.43 4.79
N ALA A 191 -18.95 -7.84 5.93
CA ALA A 191 -19.69 -8.64 6.90
C ALA A 191 -20.90 -7.90 7.50
N GLY A 192 -20.91 -6.56 7.48
CA GLY A 192 -22.02 -5.73 7.91
C GLY A 192 -23.06 -5.41 6.82
N ALA A 193 -22.82 -5.79 5.57
CA ALA A 193 -23.72 -5.51 4.44
C ALA A 193 -25.00 -6.37 4.48
N ASN A 194 -26.11 -5.85 3.95
CA ASN A 194 -27.35 -6.61 3.75
C ASN A 194 -27.19 -7.64 2.62
N THR A 195 -26.68 -7.17 1.48
CA THR A 195 -26.38 -7.98 0.31
C THR A 195 -25.06 -7.54 -0.30
N ILE A 196 -24.38 -8.47 -0.98
CA ILE A 196 -23.15 -8.18 -1.71
C ILE A 196 -23.35 -8.64 -3.15
N THR A 197 -23.23 -7.70 -4.09
CA THR A 197 -23.24 -7.96 -5.53
C THR A 197 -21.86 -7.67 -6.08
N TRP A 198 -21.11 -8.72 -6.47
CA TRP A 198 -19.74 -8.56 -6.97
C TRP A 198 -19.67 -8.90 -8.47
N PHE A 199 -19.32 -7.91 -9.28
CA PHE A 199 -19.02 -8.10 -10.70
C PHE A 199 -17.54 -8.48 -10.83
N ALA A 200 -17.28 -9.75 -11.17
CA ALA A 200 -15.95 -10.32 -11.30
C ALA A 200 -15.93 -11.38 -12.40
N THR A 201 -14.75 -11.69 -12.94
CA THR A 201 -14.66 -12.80 -13.91
C THR A 201 -14.87 -14.13 -13.18
N THR A 202 -15.43 -15.13 -13.89
CA THR A 202 -15.63 -16.47 -13.30
C THR A 202 -14.34 -17.11 -12.80
N GLY A 203 -13.20 -16.83 -13.45
CA GLY A 203 -11.88 -17.31 -13.03
C GLY A 203 -11.36 -16.68 -11.74
N ASP A 204 -11.84 -15.50 -11.37
CA ASP A 204 -11.38 -14.79 -10.17
C ASP A 204 -12.09 -15.23 -8.89
N ARG A 205 -13.22 -15.94 -8.98
CA ARG A 205 -14.07 -16.27 -7.83
C ARG A 205 -13.30 -16.97 -6.70
N GLU A 206 -12.53 -18.01 -7.01
CA GLU A 206 -11.76 -18.74 -5.99
C GLU A 206 -10.73 -17.82 -5.31
N GLY A 207 -10.07 -16.98 -6.09
CA GLY A 207 -9.13 -15.98 -5.57
C GLY A 207 -9.82 -14.95 -4.67
N LEU A 208 -11.01 -14.50 -5.04
CA LEU A 208 -11.81 -13.55 -4.25
C LEU A 208 -12.31 -14.18 -2.95
N VAL A 209 -12.86 -15.40 -2.97
CA VAL A 209 -13.32 -16.10 -1.76
C VAL A 209 -12.15 -16.36 -0.80
N ARG A 210 -10.96 -16.71 -1.32
CA ARG A 210 -9.75 -16.83 -0.47
C ARG A 210 -9.34 -15.51 0.18
N ARG A 211 -9.60 -14.37 -0.49
CA ARG A 211 -9.28 -13.03 0.03
C ARG A 211 -10.36 -12.48 0.97
N PHE A 212 -11.62 -12.80 0.70
CA PHE A 212 -12.81 -12.36 1.42
C PHE A 212 -13.72 -13.57 1.66
N PRO A 213 -13.48 -14.33 2.74
CA PRO A 213 -14.27 -15.53 3.06
C PRO A 213 -15.77 -15.24 3.22
N ILE A 214 -16.14 -13.99 3.56
CA ILE A 214 -17.54 -13.54 3.62
C ILE A 214 -18.31 -13.79 2.32
N LEU A 215 -17.60 -13.81 1.19
CA LEU A 215 -18.18 -14.02 -0.14
C LEU A 215 -18.63 -15.47 -0.40
N ASP A 216 -18.26 -16.44 0.44
CA ASP A 216 -18.71 -17.84 0.32
C ASP A 216 -20.18 -18.05 0.74
N ARG A 217 -20.81 -17.02 1.32
CA ARG A 217 -22.24 -17.02 1.66
C ARG A 217 -23.12 -16.83 0.40
N ASP A 218 -24.45 -16.80 0.57
CA ASP A 218 -25.47 -16.57 -0.48
C ASP A 218 -25.38 -15.18 -1.17
N ASN A 219 -24.19 -14.81 -1.66
CA ASN A 219 -23.90 -13.56 -2.34
C ASN A 219 -24.01 -13.73 -3.85
N THR A 220 -24.42 -12.66 -4.53
CA THR A 220 -24.62 -12.68 -5.97
C THR A 220 -23.31 -12.34 -6.68
N PHE A 221 -22.74 -13.34 -7.35
CA PHE A 221 -21.64 -13.14 -8.29
C PHE A 221 -22.19 -13.04 -9.71
N HIS A 222 -22.04 -11.87 -10.32
CA HIS A 222 -22.28 -11.71 -11.75
C HIS A 222 -20.98 -11.98 -12.48
N GLY A 223 -20.80 -13.24 -12.86
CA GLY A 223 -19.64 -13.70 -13.63
C GLY A 223 -19.94 -13.75 -15.12
N GLU A 224 -19.24 -12.93 -15.90
CA GLU A 224 -19.12 -13.20 -17.34
C GLU A 224 -18.01 -14.23 -17.60
N LYS A 225 -18.19 -15.02 -18.67
CA LYS A 225 -17.15 -15.93 -19.17
C LYS A 225 -16.01 -15.17 -19.85
N SER A 226 -16.28 -13.96 -20.33
CA SER A 226 -15.27 -13.13 -20.98
C SER A 226 -14.54 -12.26 -19.95
N PRO A 227 -13.20 -12.32 -19.88
CA PRO A 227 -12.40 -11.46 -19.01
C PRO A 227 -12.37 -10.00 -19.49
N ASP A 228 -12.92 -9.71 -20.67
CA ASP A 228 -12.60 -8.49 -21.41
C ASP A 228 -13.42 -7.26 -20.99
N SER A 229 -14.57 -7.41 -20.34
CA SER A 229 -15.33 -6.28 -19.79
C SER A 229 -16.45 -6.77 -18.88
N LEU A 230 -16.44 -6.39 -17.60
CA LEU A 230 -17.54 -6.62 -16.65
C LEU A 230 -18.64 -5.54 -16.75
N SER A 231 -18.43 -4.57 -17.64
CA SER A 231 -19.29 -3.40 -17.77
C SER A 231 -20.67 -3.73 -18.35
N PRO A 232 -20.85 -4.62 -19.34
CA PRO A 232 -22.18 -4.99 -19.83
C PRO A 232 -23.08 -5.56 -18.73
N ALA A 233 -22.63 -6.60 -18.01
CA ALA A 233 -23.38 -7.16 -16.88
C ALA A 233 -23.73 -6.12 -15.81
N PHE A 234 -22.82 -5.21 -15.50
CA PHE A 234 -23.09 -4.12 -14.57
C PHE A 234 -24.12 -3.13 -15.09
N LEU A 235 -24.08 -2.77 -16.39
CA LEU A 235 -25.06 -1.87 -16.98
C LEU A 235 -26.44 -2.50 -17.03
N ASP A 236 -26.55 -3.80 -17.27
CA ASP A 236 -27.83 -4.51 -17.24
C ASP A 236 -28.42 -4.52 -15.82
N TRP A 237 -27.60 -4.78 -14.81
CA TRP A 237 -28.00 -4.65 -13.41
C TRP A 237 -28.40 -3.20 -13.07
N ALA A 238 -27.60 -2.22 -13.49
CA ALA A 238 -27.87 -0.79 -13.23
C ALA A 238 -29.16 -0.32 -13.92
N ASP A 239 -29.53 -0.93 -15.05
CA ASP A 239 -30.78 -0.65 -15.77
C ASP A 239 -31.99 -1.11 -14.96
N ALA A 240 -31.92 -2.33 -14.41
CA ALA A 240 -32.96 -2.87 -13.52
C ALA A 240 -33.11 -2.01 -12.24
N GLU A 241 -32.03 -1.39 -11.79
CA GLU A 241 -31.98 -0.47 -10.66
C GLU A 241 -32.36 0.99 -11.01
N GLY A 242 -32.66 1.29 -12.28
CA GLY A 242 -33.03 2.63 -12.73
C GLY A 242 -31.89 3.66 -12.71
N LEU A 243 -30.63 3.22 -12.67
CA LEU A 243 -29.44 4.07 -12.58
C LEU A 243 -28.87 4.50 -13.94
N THR A 244 -29.36 3.93 -15.04
CA THR A 244 -28.85 4.16 -16.39
C THR A 244 -29.49 5.35 -17.10
N GLY A 245 -30.38 6.10 -16.45
CA GLY A 245 -31.17 7.17 -17.09
C GLY A 245 -30.34 8.26 -17.78
N ASN A 246 -29.10 8.50 -17.32
CA ASN A 246 -28.17 9.47 -17.91
C ASN A 246 -27.14 8.84 -18.87
N VAL A 247 -27.11 7.51 -19.00
CA VAL A 247 -26.17 6.80 -19.87
C VAL A 247 -26.59 6.99 -21.33
N THR A 248 -25.73 7.61 -22.12
CA THR A 248 -26.02 7.84 -23.55
C THR A 248 -25.95 6.54 -24.37
N PRO A 249 -26.66 6.45 -25.51
CA PRO A 249 -26.54 5.30 -26.41
C PRO A 249 -25.09 5.03 -26.85
N TYR A 250 -24.32 6.09 -27.11
CA TYR A 250 -22.90 5.99 -27.47
C TYR A 250 -22.07 5.34 -26.35
N GLN A 251 -22.24 5.79 -25.10
CA GLN A 251 -21.53 5.19 -23.96
C GLN A 251 -21.90 3.72 -23.77
N ARG A 252 -23.19 3.37 -23.94
CA ARG A 252 -23.66 1.97 -23.83
C ARG A 252 -23.09 1.08 -24.94
N GLU A 253 -22.97 1.58 -26.17
CA GLU A 253 -22.34 0.81 -27.25
C GLU A 253 -20.82 0.66 -27.04
N ALA A 254 -20.18 1.70 -26.53
CA ALA A 254 -18.72 1.77 -26.37
C ALA A 254 -18.15 0.75 -25.36
N VAL A 255 -18.92 0.26 -24.39
CA VAL A 255 -18.43 -0.69 -23.36
C VAL A 255 -18.00 -2.05 -23.91
N THR A 256 -18.39 -2.36 -25.15
CA THR A 256 -18.02 -3.59 -25.87
C THR A 256 -16.76 -3.42 -26.71
N ARG A 257 -16.26 -2.20 -26.86
CA ARG A 257 -15.07 -1.87 -27.64
C ARG A 257 -13.83 -1.90 -26.73
N ARG A 258 -12.67 -2.15 -27.31
CA ARG A 258 -11.38 -1.90 -26.66
C ARG A 258 -10.79 -0.60 -27.19
N ASP A 259 -10.39 0.28 -26.29
CA ASP A 259 -9.58 1.48 -26.56
C ASP A 259 -8.39 1.41 -25.62
N ASP A 260 -7.27 0.89 -26.11
CA ASP A 260 -6.04 0.76 -25.35
C ASP A 260 -5.29 2.09 -25.44
N ARG A 261 -5.68 3.06 -24.62
CA ARG A 261 -4.96 4.34 -24.59
C ARG A 261 -3.57 4.12 -24.04
N GLN A 262 -2.59 4.53 -24.83
CA GLN A 262 -1.21 4.41 -24.44
C GLN A 262 -0.86 5.43 -23.35
N PRO A 263 -0.08 5.04 -22.32
CA PRO A 263 0.47 5.99 -21.37
C PRO A 263 1.29 7.07 -22.06
N VAL A 264 1.41 8.24 -21.44
CA VAL A 264 2.34 9.28 -21.93
C VAL A 264 3.79 8.83 -21.77
N ASP A 265 4.69 9.39 -22.58
CA ASP A 265 6.12 9.15 -22.44
C ASP A 265 6.64 9.55 -21.05
N LEU A 266 7.47 8.65 -20.49
CA LEU A 266 8.10 8.86 -19.21
C LEU A 266 9.25 9.87 -19.36
N GLU A 267 9.10 11.04 -18.77
CA GLU A 267 10.17 12.03 -18.73
C GLU A 267 11.26 11.65 -17.69
N GLY A 268 12.51 11.96 -18.02
CA GLY A 268 13.63 11.86 -17.09
C GLY A 268 14.71 10.85 -17.52
N ASP A 269 15.76 10.75 -16.69
CA ASP A 269 16.85 9.81 -16.93
C ASP A 269 16.52 8.47 -16.27
N THR A 270 16.27 7.45 -17.08
CA THR A 270 15.83 6.13 -16.64
C THR A 270 16.95 5.27 -16.04
N ARG A 271 18.23 5.64 -16.21
CA ARG A 271 19.37 4.79 -15.82
C ARG A 271 19.40 4.45 -14.33
N LEU A 272 19.13 5.43 -13.46
CA LEU A 272 19.14 5.19 -12.02
C LEU A 272 17.95 4.29 -11.61
N ALA A 273 16.77 4.55 -12.15
CA ALA A 273 15.59 3.72 -11.92
C ALA A 273 15.78 2.28 -12.41
N ARG A 274 16.36 2.10 -13.60
CA ARG A 274 16.76 0.79 -14.14
C ARG A 274 17.68 0.07 -13.16
N ALA A 275 18.73 0.73 -12.67
CA ALA A 275 19.66 0.11 -11.71
C ALA A 275 18.98 -0.21 -10.36
N MET A 276 18.07 0.63 -9.87
CA MET A 276 17.28 0.32 -8.67
C MET A 276 16.41 -0.92 -8.87
N LEU A 277 15.77 -1.04 -10.03
CA LEU A 277 14.88 -2.16 -10.34
C LEU A 277 15.67 -3.48 -10.47
N LEU A 278 16.81 -3.47 -11.17
CA LEU A 278 17.72 -4.62 -11.26
C LEU A 278 18.16 -5.11 -9.87
N GLU A 279 18.43 -4.19 -8.94
CA GLU A 279 18.76 -4.57 -7.57
C GLU A 279 17.58 -5.24 -6.85
N ARG A 280 16.35 -4.76 -7.06
CA ARG A 280 15.14 -5.32 -6.40
C ARG A 280 14.81 -6.73 -6.87
N ILE A 281 15.06 -7.03 -8.15
CA ILE A 281 14.86 -8.37 -8.71
C ILE A 281 16.04 -9.31 -8.45
N GLY A 282 17.10 -8.83 -7.80
CA GLY A 282 18.26 -9.63 -7.41
C GLY A 282 19.44 -9.62 -8.38
N ASP A 283 19.34 -8.94 -9.53
CA ASP A 283 20.46 -8.74 -10.47
C ASP A 283 21.43 -7.67 -9.96
N ARG A 284 22.22 -8.05 -8.96
CA ARG A 284 23.24 -7.19 -8.36
C ARG A 284 24.36 -6.81 -9.34
N PRO A 285 24.88 -7.73 -10.19
CA PRO A 285 25.88 -7.36 -11.20
C PRO A 285 25.38 -6.29 -12.17
N GLY A 286 24.17 -6.46 -12.74
CA GLY A 286 23.58 -5.47 -13.65
C GLY A 286 23.30 -4.14 -12.96
N ALA A 287 22.74 -4.17 -11.76
CA ALA A 287 22.53 -2.96 -10.94
C ALA A 287 23.86 -2.21 -10.69
N ARG A 288 24.92 -2.95 -10.33
CA ARG A 288 26.25 -2.38 -10.11
C ARG A 288 26.83 -1.74 -11.37
N ALA A 289 26.74 -2.41 -12.51
CA ALA A 289 27.22 -1.89 -13.79
C ALA A 289 26.51 -0.56 -14.13
N GLY A 290 25.17 -0.53 -14.06
CA GLY A 290 24.40 0.69 -14.32
C GLY A 290 24.73 1.84 -13.35
N LEU A 291 24.96 1.54 -12.07
CA LEU A 291 25.38 2.56 -11.10
C LEU A 291 26.77 3.14 -11.40
N LEU A 292 27.72 2.31 -11.85
CA LEU A 292 29.05 2.77 -12.26
C LEU A 292 28.96 3.65 -13.50
N GLU A 293 28.15 3.27 -14.50
CA GLU A 293 27.89 4.09 -15.69
C GLU A 293 27.34 5.48 -15.36
N ILE A 294 26.54 5.61 -14.30
CA ILE A 294 26.03 6.91 -13.84
C ILE A 294 27.13 7.74 -13.15
N LEU A 295 28.10 7.10 -12.49
CA LEU A 295 29.17 7.75 -11.74
C LEU A 295 30.38 8.17 -12.60
N LEU A 296 30.61 7.50 -13.73
CA LEU A 296 31.76 7.75 -14.61
C LEU A 296 31.73 9.11 -15.35
N PRO A 297 30.56 9.67 -15.75
CA PRO A 297 30.49 10.99 -16.38
C PRO A 297 30.88 12.13 -15.41
N ARG A 298 31.90 12.92 -15.77
CA ARG A 298 32.45 14.07 -15.00
C ARG A 298 31.57 15.33 -14.98
N LEU A 299 30.25 15.23 -15.17
CA LEU A 299 29.40 16.42 -15.28
C LEU A 299 28.72 16.82 -13.96
N THR A 300 28.92 18.09 -13.62
CA THR A 300 28.59 18.77 -12.36
C THR A 300 27.09 18.99 -12.12
N ALA A 301 26.22 18.70 -13.09
CA ALA A 301 24.81 19.11 -13.05
C ALA A 301 23.88 18.19 -12.24
N GLN A 302 24.31 16.99 -11.80
CA GLN A 302 23.43 16.01 -11.15
C GLN A 302 23.95 15.48 -9.82
N ARG A 303 24.47 16.37 -8.96
CA ARG A 303 25.04 16.03 -7.64
C ARG A 303 24.14 15.14 -6.77
N GLN A 304 22.83 15.35 -6.78
CA GLN A 304 21.90 14.53 -5.99
C GLN A 304 21.82 13.09 -6.51
N ARG A 305 21.74 12.89 -7.83
CA ARG A 305 21.72 11.56 -8.45
C ARG A 305 23.05 10.83 -8.25
N LEU A 306 24.18 11.51 -8.41
CA LEU A 306 25.50 10.94 -8.11
C LEU A 306 25.61 10.51 -6.64
N LYS A 307 25.08 11.30 -5.71
CA LYS A 307 25.02 10.92 -4.29
C LYS A 307 24.13 9.71 -4.05
N ALA A 308 22.95 9.65 -4.66
CA ALA A 308 22.03 8.51 -4.55
C ALA A 308 22.67 7.23 -5.14
N ALA A 309 23.22 7.32 -6.35
CA ALA A 309 23.91 6.23 -7.02
C ALA A 309 25.11 5.73 -6.21
N ALA A 310 25.95 6.63 -5.70
CA ALA A 310 27.09 6.27 -4.85
C ALA A 310 26.65 5.64 -3.51
N ALA A 311 25.60 6.17 -2.89
CA ALA A 311 25.04 5.59 -1.66
C ALA A 311 24.50 4.18 -1.89
N ARG A 312 23.81 3.96 -3.02
CA ARG A 312 23.29 2.65 -3.37
C ARG A 312 24.38 1.68 -3.78
N LEU A 313 25.35 2.09 -4.60
CA LEU A 313 26.49 1.26 -4.98
C LEU A 313 27.23 0.76 -3.75
N ARG A 314 27.49 1.64 -2.77
CA ARG A 314 28.08 1.24 -1.48
C ARG A 314 27.21 0.23 -0.75
N THR A 315 25.89 0.35 -0.84
CA THR A 315 24.94 -0.59 -0.22
C THR A 315 25.05 -1.95 -0.92
N ILE A 316 24.94 -2.00 -2.25
CA ILE A 316 25.09 -3.25 -3.02
C ILE A 316 26.43 -3.90 -2.74
N GLU A 317 27.54 -3.15 -2.77
CA GLU A 317 28.87 -3.71 -2.49
C GLU A 317 28.98 -4.23 -1.06
N LEU A 318 28.34 -3.57 -0.08
CA LEU A 318 28.29 -4.01 1.31
C LEU A 318 27.55 -5.35 1.49
N TYR A 319 26.47 -5.59 0.75
CA TYR A 319 25.65 -6.82 0.86
C TYR A 319 26.00 -7.90 -0.17
N GLY A 320 26.70 -7.55 -1.25
CA GLY A 320 27.00 -8.40 -2.40
C GLY A 320 28.28 -9.22 -2.27
N GLU A 321 28.75 -9.49 -1.05
CA GLU A 321 30.02 -10.18 -0.78
C GLU A 321 31.24 -9.59 -1.51
N ALA A 322 31.30 -8.27 -1.70
CA ALA A 322 32.48 -7.67 -2.33
C ALA A 322 33.74 -8.13 -1.59
N PRO A 323 34.87 -8.43 -2.28
CA PRO A 323 36.04 -9.07 -1.65
C PRO A 323 36.55 -8.32 -0.42
N TRP A 324 36.38 -6.99 -0.40
CA TRP A 324 36.73 -6.14 0.73
C TRP A 324 35.76 -6.24 1.91
N THR A 325 34.48 -6.55 1.72
CA THR A 325 33.50 -6.62 2.83
C THR A 325 33.77 -7.76 3.80
N LYS A 326 34.24 -8.92 3.30
CA LYS A 326 34.57 -10.08 4.13
C LYS A 326 35.58 -9.75 5.23
N PRO A 327 36.76 -9.15 4.96
CA PRO A 327 37.68 -8.78 6.03
C PRO A 327 37.09 -7.74 7.00
N PHE A 328 36.31 -6.76 6.53
CA PHE A 328 35.65 -5.79 7.44
C PHE A 328 34.55 -6.42 8.31
N LEU A 329 33.75 -7.34 7.77
CA LEU A 329 32.78 -8.12 8.56
C LEU A 329 33.49 -9.01 9.57
N THR A 330 34.60 -9.64 9.21
CA THR A 330 35.45 -10.41 10.13
C THR A 330 35.99 -9.52 11.25
N VAL A 331 36.52 -8.33 10.93
CA VAL A 331 36.97 -7.36 11.94
C VAL A 331 35.81 -6.90 12.82
N ALA A 332 34.64 -6.61 12.25
CA ALA A 332 33.45 -6.18 12.99
C ALA A 332 32.89 -7.26 13.93
N ARG A 333 33.03 -8.55 13.56
CA ARG A 333 32.68 -9.72 14.40
C ARG A 333 33.74 -10.06 15.45
N SER A 334 34.94 -9.48 15.35
CA SER A 334 36.07 -9.79 16.23
C SER A 334 36.19 -8.86 17.44
N LYS A 335 37.14 -9.15 18.34
CA LYS A 335 37.55 -8.23 19.41
C LYS A 335 38.14 -6.91 18.89
N LEU A 336 38.53 -6.82 17.61
CA LEU A 336 39.10 -5.62 16.99
C LEU A 336 38.04 -4.63 16.46
N ALA A 337 36.74 -4.91 16.65
CA ALA A 337 35.67 -4.06 16.16
C ALA A 337 35.71 -2.61 16.68
N TRP A 338 36.47 -2.32 17.75
CA TRP A 338 36.68 -0.97 18.29
C TRP A 338 37.55 -0.08 17.37
N ILE A 339 38.36 -0.67 16.50
CA ILE A 339 39.21 0.06 15.53
C ILE A 339 38.36 0.66 14.41
N LEU A 340 37.18 0.09 14.16
CA LEU A 340 36.27 0.57 13.12
C LEU A 340 35.55 1.85 13.58
N PRO A 341 35.47 2.88 12.71
CA PRO A 341 34.62 4.04 12.98
C PRO A 341 33.19 3.62 13.31
N SER A 342 32.60 4.23 14.34
CA SER A 342 31.28 3.82 14.87
C SER A 342 30.18 3.77 13.81
N ALA A 343 30.22 4.67 12.81
CA ALA A 343 29.28 4.69 11.69
C ALA A 343 29.45 3.48 10.76
N LEU A 344 30.68 3.10 10.44
CA LEU A 344 30.99 1.93 9.60
C LEU A 344 30.63 0.64 10.34
N ARG A 345 31.00 0.54 11.62
CA ARG A 345 30.64 -0.59 12.48
C ARG A 345 29.13 -0.82 12.53
N ARG A 346 28.32 0.22 12.77
CA ARG A 346 26.84 0.12 12.77
C ARG A 346 26.24 -0.29 11.42
N ARG A 347 26.95 -0.06 10.32
CA ARG A 347 26.52 -0.53 8.99
C ARG A 347 26.86 -2.00 8.81
N LEU A 348 28.09 -2.40 9.12
CA LEU A 348 28.53 -3.80 9.07
C LEU A 348 27.71 -4.70 10.00
N ASP A 349 27.36 -4.21 11.18
CA ASP A 349 26.46 -4.89 12.12
C ASP A 349 25.07 -5.13 11.52
N ARG A 350 24.52 -4.15 10.79
CA ARG A 350 23.23 -4.30 10.10
C ARG A 350 23.34 -5.30 8.96
N VAL A 351 24.42 -5.22 8.18
CA VAL A 351 24.72 -6.17 7.10
C VAL A 351 24.80 -7.60 7.65
N ASP A 352 25.54 -7.81 8.72
CA ASP A 352 25.68 -9.11 9.39
C ASP A 352 24.32 -9.68 9.83
N VAL A 353 23.51 -8.86 10.51
CA VAL A 353 22.16 -9.26 10.92
C VAL A 353 21.28 -9.58 9.71
N THR A 354 21.30 -8.77 8.66
CA THR A 354 20.51 -9.03 7.44
C THR A 354 20.93 -10.33 6.76
N LEU A 355 22.24 -10.60 6.63
CA LEU A 355 22.76 -11.83 6.05
C LEU A 355 22.42 -13.07 6.91
N LEU A 356 22.43 -12.93 8.23
CA LEU A 356 21.97 -13.97 9.14
C LEU A 356 20.46 -14.17 9.04
N SER A 357 19.66 -13.10 8.92
CA SER A 357 18.21 -13.18 8.77
C SER A 357 17.81 -13.89 7.49
N SER A 358 18.51 -13.63 6.38
CA SER A 358 18.27 -14.31 5.11
C SER A 358 18.65 -15.79 5.14
N SER A 359 19.59 -16.21 6.00
CA SER A 359 20.00 -17.61 6.13
C SER A 359 19.18 -18.41 7.15
N HIS A 360 18.61 -17.75 8.17
CA HIS A 360 17.87 -18.41 9.25
C HIS A 360 16.35 -18.23 9.15
N GLY A 361 15.84 -17.41 8.22
CA GLY A 361 14.41 -17.18 8.02
C GLY A 361 13.72 -16.30 9.07
N LEU A 362 14.35 -16.07 10.24
CA LEU A 362 13.81 -15.27 11.34
C LEU A 362 14.78 -14.17 11.80
N HIS A 363 14.33 -12.92 11.72
CA HIS A 363 15.15 -11.75 12.06
C HIS A 363 15.56 -11.70 13.55
N ALA A 364 14.72 -12.22 14.44
CA ALA A 364 15.01 -12.25 15.88
C ALA A 364 16.20 -13.18 16.21
N GLU A 365 16.25 -14.34 15.56
CA GLU A 365 17.31 -15.34 15.75
C GLU A 365 18.64 -14.85 15.15
N ALA A 366 18.58 -14.24 13.98
CA ALA A 366 19.73 -13.61 13.35
C ALA A 366 20.35 -12.50 14.20
N ARG A 367 19.48 -11.69 14.85
CA ARG A 367 19.92 -10.66 15.79
C ARG A 367 20.55 -11.27 17.03
N ALA A 368 19.92 -12.28 17.63
CA ALA A 368 20.46 -12.99 18.79
C ALA A 368 21.82 -13.64 18.47
N CYS A 369 21.97 -14.23 17.28
CA CYS A 369 23.22 -14.82 16.81
C CYS A 369 24.32 -13.75 16.60
N SER A 370 23.98 -12.59 16.01
CA SER A 370 24.93 -11.46 15.89
C SER A 370 25.34 -10.89 17.26
N GLU A 371 24.42 -10.87 18.23
CA GLU A 371 24.71 -10.44 19.61
C GLU A 371 25.60 -11.44 20.37
N GLN A 372 25.40 -12.75 20.18
CA GLN A 372 26.22 -13.81 20.78
C GLN A 372 27.67 -13.79 20.28
N ARG A 373 27.89 -13.38 19.03
CA ARG A 373 29.23 -13.29 18.42
C ARG A 373 30.07 -12.11 18.92
N ARG A 374 29.50 -11.22 19.75
CA ARG A 374 30.17 -9.99 20.20
C ARG A 374 30.70 -10.11 21.64
N PRO A 375 31.81 -9.43 21.97
CA PRO A 375 32.31 -9.40 23.35
C PRO A 375 31.25 -8.85 24.31
N ARG A 376 31.03 -9.56 25.43
CA ARG A 376 30.20 -9.06 26.55
C ARG A 376 30.76 -7.70 26.98
N GLY A 377 29.97 -6.63 26.81
CA GLY A 377 30.38 -5.25 27.12
C GLY A 377 30.50 -4.30 25.91
N SER A 378 30.21 -4.76 24.69
CA SER A 378 30.15 -3.86 23.52
C SER A 378 29.15 -2.72 23.75
N PRO A 379 29.54 -1.43 23.54
CA PRO A 379 28.66 -0.27 23.71
C PRO A 379 27.36 -0.36 22.92
N VAL A 380 27.36 -1.10 21.80
CA VAL A 380 26.18 -1.35 20.96
C VAL A 380 25.16 -2.24 21.68
N ILE A 381 25.61 -3.33 22.33
CA ILE A 381 24.75 -4.23 23.12
C ILE A 381 24.16 -3.46 24.31
N CYS A 382 24.96 -2.64 24.99
CA CYS A 382 24.48 -1.82 26.10
C CYS A 382 23.42 -0.81 25.65
N ARG A 383 23.61 -0.17 24.48
CA ARG A 383 22.66 0.81 23.92
C ARG A 383 21.39 0.16 23.38
N GLU A 384 21.46 -1.04 22.81
CA GLU A 384 20.27 -1.75 22.33
C GLU A 384 19.48 -2.44 23.44
N ARG A 385 20.13 -2.94 24.50
CA ARG A 385 19.45 -3.33 25.74
C ARG A 385 18.72 -2.15 26.38
N SER A 386 19.28 -0.93 26.28
CA SER A 386 18.61 0.28 26.76
C SER A 386 17.41 0.71 25.92
N ARG A 387 17.36 0.33 24.63
CA ARG A 387 16.24 0.61 23.70
C ARG A 387 15.13 -0.43 23.74
N THR A 388 15.48 -1.69 24.06
CA THR A 388 14.55 -2.83 24.14
C THR A 388 14.02 -3.07 25.55
N ARG A 389 14.56 -2.38 26.58
CA ARG A 389 13.83 -2.20 27.83
C ARG A 389 12.46 -1.60 27.46
N PRO A 390 11.36 -2.29 27.73
CA PRO A 390 10.05 -1.72 27.47
C PRO A 390 10.00 -0.38 28.19
N LYS A 391 9.77 0.70 27.44
CA LYS A 391 9.35 1.95 28.07
C LYS A 391 8.08 1.57 28.82
N ARG A 392 8.15 1.45 30.15
CA ARG A 392 6.95 1.33 30.97
C ARG A 392 6.02 2.44 30.48
N PRO A 393 4.79 2.12 30.05
CA PRO A 393 3.85 3.14 29.67
C PRO A 393 3.75 4.16 30.80
N SER A 394 3.80 5.47 30.48
CA SER A 394 3.76 6.54 31.48
C SER A 394 2.52 6.47 32.37
N TRP A 395 1.47 5.75 31.95
CA TRP A 395 0.26 5.49 32.72
C TRP A 395 0.41 4.38 33.78
N LEU A 396 1.36 3.44 33.66
CA LEU A 396 1.70 2.48 34.73
C LEU A 396 2.53 3.13 35.85
N ALA A 397 3.26 4.21 35.57
CA ALA A 397 4.02 4.95 36.57
C ALA A 397 3.14 5.84 37.47
N ARG A 398 1.87 6.09 37.11
CA ARG A 398 0.90 6.83 37.94
C ARG A 398 0.01 5.94 38.81
N ALA A 399 -0.05 4.64 38.55
CA ALA A 399 -0.87 3.70 39.33
C ALA A 399 -0.16 3.16 40.59
N GLU A 400 1.17 3.29 40.69
CA GLU A 400 1.96 2.77 41.82
C GLU A 400 2.19 3.81 42.95
N THR A 401 1.59 5.01 42.88
CA THR A 401 1.72 6.06 43.93
C THR A 401 0.46 6.30 44.77
N SER A 402 -0.57 5.46 44.69
CA SER A 402 -1.77 5.59 45.53
C SER A 402 -2.25 4.24 46.05
N THR A 403 -1.47 3.62 46.95
CA THR A 403 -1.95 2.62 47.93
C THR A 403 -0.77 2.22 48.81
N CYS A 404 -0.42 3.05 49.79
CA CYS A 404 0.33 2.67 50.98
C CYS A 404 -0.01 3.68 52.08
N SER A 405 -1.06 3.41 52.85
CA SER A 405 -1.16 3.90 54.22
C SER A 405 -0.68 2.78 55.15
N PRO A 406 0.16 3.08 56.15
CA PRO A 406 0.83 2.08 56.94
C PRO A 406 -0.06 1.63 58.12
N THR A 407 -0.15 0.32 58.35
CA THR A 407 -0.59 -0.23 59.63
C THR A 407 0.49 -1.15 60.21
N HIS A 408 0.70 -0.93 61.50
CA HIS A 408 1.44 -1.72 62.50
C HIS A 408 2.95 -1.54 62.65
N CYS A 409 3.30 -0.85 63.75
CA CYS A 409 4.17 -1.43 64.78
C CYS A 409 3.53 -1.25 66.17
N SER A 410 3.72 -2.30 66.96
CA SER A 410 3.20 -2.70 68.27
C SER A 410 3.72 -1.88 69.46
N ASN A 411 2.98 -1.92 70.59
CA ASN A 411 3.51 -2.26 71.93
C ASN A 411 2.38 -2.56 72.93
N GLU A 412 2.52 -3.71 73.60
CA GLU A 412 1.82 -4.22 74.81
C GLU A 412 1.99 -3.31 76.05
N PRO A 413 1.23 -3.44 77.18
CA PRO A 413 0.87 -4.72 77.83
C PRO A 413 -0.55 -4.86 78.48
N SER A 414 -0.87 -6.14 78.77
CA SER A 414 -1.94 -6.74 79.60
C SER A 414 -2.03 -6.19 81.04
N PRO A 415 -2.89 -6.71 81.95
CA PRO A 415 -4.23 -7.33 81.87
C PRO A 415 -5.23 -6.72 82.89
N THR A 416 -6.55 -6.91 82.74
CA THR A 416 -7.46 -7.06 83.91
C THR A 416 -8.75 -7.80 83.58
N CYS A 417 -9.12 -8.68 84.51
CA CYS A 417 -10.38 -9.41 84.67
C CYS A 417 -11.62 -8.50 84.83
N GLY A 418 -12.80 -9.07 84.54
CA GLY A 418 -14.12 -8.63 85.02
C GLY A 418 -15.21 -8.94 83.97
N ARG A 419 -15.82 -10.14 84.00
CA ARG A 419 -17.14 -10.49 84.60
C ARG A 419 -18.36 -9.74 84.04
N GLU A 420 -19.34 -10.54 83.61
CA GLU A 420 -20.81 -10.41 83.73
C GLU A 420 -21.41 -9.07 83.24
N ASN A 421 -22.28 -9.01 82.22
CA ASN A 421 -23.53 -9.72 81.95
C ASN A 421 -23.94 -9.56 80.48
#